data_AF-A0A523URK2-F1
#
_entry.id   AF-A0A523URK2-F1
#
_cell.length_a   1.000
_cell.length_b   1.000
_cell.length_c   1.000
_cell.angle_alpha   90.00
_cell.angle_beta   90.00
_cell.angle_gamma   90.00
#
_symmetry.space_group_name_H-M   'P 1'
#
loop_
_entity.id
_entity.type
_entity.pdbx_description
1 polymer ?
#
loop_
_entity_poly.entity_id
_entity_poly.type
_entity_poly.pdbx_seq_one_letter_code
_entity_poly.pdbx_strand_id
1 'polypeptide(L)'
;MKDEFWSTHLDKKENLALELATIRVLHPTKNELNDDPLEAEIDFEKRRLERASIKSGGIFYDATRLVSLYWRLIPKEGRRSNVCHLILTRELFGTWDRDDLRWHARAVMLGYPCLVSATGLVEAPAKPSEYYQRRNAGVDVASLKEEMGEHFIDYGDERMIEVLKGYCAQAVFYSMTRQAFCDDPGCRLFNAHWQVELIYAQIGGPYEFCEKHTRMIEKLKAGT
;
A
#
# COMPACT_ATOMS: atom_id res chain seq x y z
N MET A 1 20.50 13.90 -2.35
CA MET A 1 19.06 13.71 -2.10
C MET A 1 18.38 14.52 -3.19
N LYS A 2 17.73 13.88 -4.17
CA LYS A 2 17.00 14.63 -5.21
C LYS A 2 15.86 15.38 -4.52
N ASP A 3 15.56 16.57 -5.05
CA ASP A 3 14.37 17.35 -4.74
C ASP A 3 13.14 16.40 -4.61
N GLU A 4 12.26 16.63 -3.62
CA GLU A 4 11.07 15.80 -3.39
C GLU A 4 10.35 15.54 -4.74
N PHE A 5 9.88 14.31 -5.00
CA PHE A 5 9.30 13.95 -6.30
C PHE A 5 8.28 14.98 -6.82
N TRP A 6 7.52 15.58 -5.91
CA TRP A 6 6.55 16.63 -6.18
C TRP A 6 7.12 18.00 -6.55
N SER A 7 8.30 18.35 -6.03
CA SER A 7 8.94 19.63 -6.36
C SER A 7 9.47 19.69 -7.79
N THR A 8 9.49 18.57 -8.50
CA THR A 8 9.80 18.52 -9.94
C THR A 8 8.56 18.55 -10.85
N HIS A 9 7.35 18.51 -10.26
CA HIS A 9 6.06 18.51 -10.97
C HIS A 9 5.17 19.71 -10.55
N LEU A 10 5.80 20.79 -10.08
CA LEU A 10 5.10 21.95 -9.49
C LEU A 10 4.10 22.60 -10.48
N ASP A 11 4.40 22.57 -11.78
CA ASP A 11 3.59 23.11 -12.88
C ASP A 11 2.26 22.38 -13.07
N LYS A 12 2.14 21.15 -12.56
CA LYS A 12 0.94 20.30 -12.69
C LYS A 12 0.14 20.20 -11.40
N LYS A 13 0.53 20.91 -10.35
CA LYS A 13 -0.03 20.78 -9.00
C LYS A 13 -1.52 20.99 -8.92
N GLU A 14 -2.04 22.03 -9.55
CA GLU A 14 -3.48 22.36 -9.39
C GLU A 14 -4.35 21.26 -9.97
N ASN A 15 -4.00 20.81 -11.17
CA ASN A 15 -4.67 19.67 -11.80
C ASN A 15 -4.48 18.39 -10.97
N LEU A 16 -3.28 18.14 -10.45
CA LEU A 16 -2.98 16.95 -9.66
C LEU A 16 -3.75 16.93 -8.33
N ALA A 17 -3.85 18.07 -7.66
CA ALA A 17 -4.58 18.22 -6.41
C ALA A 17 -6.08 17.98 -6.60
N LEU A 18 -6.65 18.54 -7.67
CA LEU A 18 -8.02 18.27 -8.06
C LEU A 18 -8.22 16.77 -8.34
N GLU A 19 -7.36 16.17 -9.16
CA GLU A 19 -7.46 14.75 -9.50
C GLU A 19 -7.33 13.84 -8.27
N LEU A 20 -6.43 14.15 -7.33
CA LEU A 20 -6.32 13.44 -6.05
C LEU A 20 -7.59 13.59 -5.20
N ALA A 21 -8.13 14.80 -5.12
CA ALA A 21 -9.36 15.06 -4.37
C ALA A 21 -10.55 14.31 -4.96
N THR A 22 -10.62 14.20 -6.31
CA THR A 22 -11.69 13.50 -7.01
C THR A 22 -11.68 11.98 -6.79
N ILE A 23 -10.51 11.37 -6.64
CA ILE A 23 -10.39 9.91 -6.52
C ILE A 23 -10.51 9.41 -5.07
N ARG A 24 -10.89 10.29 -4.14
CA ARG A 24 -11.13 9.93 -2.74
C ARG A 24 -12.37 9.04 -2.64
N VAL A 25 -12.25 7.98 -1.85
CA VAL A 25 -13.35 7.12 -1.43
C VAL A 25 -14.08 7.80 -0.28
N LEU A 26 -15.35 8.14 -0.48
CA LEU A 26 -16.16 8.83 0.53
C LEU A 26 -16.79 7.85 1.53
N HIS A 27 -17.18 6.66 1.04
CA HIS A 27 -17.87 5.66 1.83
C HIS A 27 -17.33 4.26 1.53
N PRO A 28 -16.85 3.49 2.54
CA PRO A 28 -16.28 2.18 2.30
C PRO A 28 -17.31 1.15 1.81
N THR A 29 -18.61 1.40 1.98
CA THR A 29 -19.69 0.48 1.58
C THR A 29 -20.46 0.94 0.33
N LYS A 30 -20.01 2.01 -0.32
CA LYS A 30 -20.59 2.49 -1.58
C LYS A 30 -19.50 2.65 -2.63
N ASN A 31 -19.80 2.25 -3.85
CA ASN A 31 -18.88 2.43 -4.98
C ASN A 31 -18.97 3.87 -5.51
N GLU A 32 -18.69 4.83 -4.64
CA GLU A 32 -18.80 6.26 -4.89
C GLU A 32 -17.46 6.91 -4.55
N LEU A 33 -16.96 7.71 -5.48
CA LEU A 33 -15.80 8.57 -5.28
C LEU A 33 -16.27 10.02 -5.10
N ASN A 34 -15.34 10.92 -4.88
CA ASN A 34 -15.61 12.33 -4.69
C ASN A 34 -15.70 13.08 -6.03
N ASP A 35 -16.75 12.83 -6.81
CA ASP A 35 -16.86 13.37 -8.18
C ASP A 35 -16.88 14.91 -8.25
N ASP A 36 -17.25 15.60 -7.17
CA ASP A 36 -17.31 17.06 -7.05
C ASP A 36 -16.63 17.55 -5.75
N PRO A 37 -15.28 17.56 -5.70
CA PRO A 37 -14.55 17.91 -4.48
C PRO A 37 -14.69 19.39 -4.14
N LEU A 38 -14.79 19.69 -2.85
CA LEU A 38 -14.83 21.09 -2.38
C LEU A 38 -13.48 21.78 -2.59
N GLU A 39 -13.47 23.10 -2.81
CA GLU A 39 -12.24 23.90 -2.91
C GLU A 39 -11.28 23.66 -1.72
N ALA A 40 -11.82 23.55 -0.51
CA ALA A 40 -11.03 23.25 0.68
C ALA A 40 -10.35 21.87 0.64
N GLU A 41 -10.95 20.89 -0.03
CA GLU A 41 -10.38 19.57 -0.23
C GLU A 41 -9.26 19.57 -1.27
N ILE A 42 -9.42 20.34 -2.34
CA ILE A 42 -8.41 20.57 -3.37
C ILE A 42 -7.22 21.31 -2.75
N ASP A 43 -7.47 22.40 -2.02
CA ASP A 43 -6.44 23.15 -1.30
C ASP A 43 -5.72 22.32 -0.25
N PHE A 44 -6.41 21.34 0.36
CA PHE A 44 -5.77 20.38 1.23
C PHE A 44 -4.78 19.49 0.46
N GLU A 45 -5.14 18.95 -0.71
CA GLU A 45 -4.19 18.17 -1.54
C GLU A 45 -3.05 19.04 -2.06
N LYS A 46 -3.31 20.28 -2.49
CA LYS A 46 -2.26 21.24 -2.91
C LYS A 46 -1.20 21.39 -1.81
N ARG A 47 -1.64 21.66 -0.57
CA ARG A 47 -0.73 21.79 0.58
C ARG A 47 0.04 20.50 0.86
N ARG A 48 -0.57 19.33 0.69
CA ARG A 48 0.10 18.03 0.90
C ARG A 48 1.15 17.73 -0.15
N LEU A 49 0.88 18.05 -1.41
CA LEU A 49 1.85 17.96 -2.50
C LEU A 49 3.05 18.90 -2.28
N GLU A 50 2.86 19.99 -1.54
CA GLU A 50 3.91 20.97 -1.20
C GLU A 50 4.69 20.65 0.07
N ARG A 51 4.06 19.97 1.03
CA ARG A 51 4.63 19.71 2.35
C ARG A 51 4.37 18.27 2.73
N ALA A 52 5.36 17.42 2.49
CA ALA A 52 5.29 15.99 2.81
C ALA A 52 5.01 15.68 4.30
N SER A 53 5.21 16.65 5.20
CA SER A 53 4.90 16.51 6.63
C SER A 53 3.39 16.55 6.96
N ILE A 54 2.54 17.03 6.05
CA ILE A 54 1.10 17.08 6.25
C ILE A 54 0.52 15.67 6.06
N LYS A 55 0.01 15.10 7.15
CA LYS A 55 -0.61 13.77 7.16
C LYS A 55 -1.90 13.75 6.33
N SER A 56 -2.19 12.64 5.67
CA SER A 56 -3.44 12.40 4.93
C SER A 56 -4.68 12.40 5.82
N GLY A 57 -4.54 12.19 7.13
CA GLY A 57 -5.64 12.37 8.09
C GLY A 57 -6.81 11.40 7.90
N GLY A 58 -6.57 10.21 7.34
CA GLY A 58 -7.62 9.22 7.08
C GLY A 58 -8.23 9.27 5.68
N ILE A 59 -7.71 10.11 4.78
CA ILE A 59 -8.10 10.05 3.36
C ILE A 59 -7.77 8.67 2.78
N PHE A 60 -8.73 8.15 2.04
CA PHE A 60 -8.68 6.85 1.40
C PHE A 60 -8.90 7.03 -0.11
N TYR A 61 -8.02 6.47 -0.94
CA TYR A 61 -8.06 6.65 -2.39
C TYR A 61 -8.39 5.36 -3.16
N ASP A 62 -9.00 5.51 -4.33
CA ASP A 62 -9.05 4.43 -5.32
C ASP A 62 -7.65 4.12 -5.84
N ALA A 63 -7.16 2.90 -5.57
CA ALA A 63 -5.83 2.47 -5.97
C ALA A 63 -5.63 2.42 -7.50
N THR A 64 -6.66 2.07 -8.27
CA THR A 64 -6.58 1.97 -9.74
C THR A 64 -6.45 3.36 -10.37
N ARG A 65 -7.22 4.33 -9.86
CA ARG A 65 -7.13 5.73 -10.29
C ARG A 65 -5.81 6.34 -9.87
N LEU A 66 -5.34 6.03 -8.66
CA LEU A 66 -4.05 6.48 -8.15
C LEU A 66 -2.88 5.94 -8.99
N VAL A 67 -2.89 4.65 -9.37
CA VAL A 67 -1.91 4.08 -10.31
C VAL A 67 -1.92 4.84 -11.65
N SER A 68 -3.11 5.10 -12.20
CA SER A 68 -3.26 5.82 -13.47
C SER A 68 -2.71 7.24 -13.42
N LEU A 69 -2.94 7.94 -12.31
CA LEU A 69 -2.42 9.26 -12.05
C LEU A 69 -0.89 9.24 -11.97
N TYR A 70 -0.29 8.34 -11.19
CA TYR A 70 1.17 8.21 -11.10
C TYR A 70 1.82 7.79 -12.43
N TRP A 71 1.17 6.91 -13.20
CA TRP A 71 1.67 6.50 -14.51
C TRP A 71 1.87 7.68 -15.46
N ARG A 72 0.97 8.66 -15.43
CA ARG A 72 1.08 9.87 -16.27
C ARG A 72 2.26 10.76 -15.88
N LEU A 73 2.72 10.69 -14.62
CA LEU A 73 3.86 11.46 -14.13
C LEU A 73 5.21 10.84 -14.51
N ILE A 74 5.25 9.52 -14.74
CA ILE A 74 6.48 8.85 -15.19
C ILE A 74 6.85 9.35 -16.60
N PRO A 75 8.09 9.83 -16.85
CA PRO A 75 8.54 10.25 -18.18
C PRO A 75 8.39 9.13 -19.22
N LYS A 76 8.08 9.47 -20.48
CA LYS A 76 7.80 8.48 -21.53
C LYS A 76 8.98 7.51 -21.74
N GLU A 77 10.20 8.02 -21.63
CA GLU A 77 11.46 7.29 -21.78
C GLU A 77 11.63 6.23 -20.68
N GLY A 78 11.04 6.46 -19.50
CA GLY A 78 11.04 5.55 -18.37
C GLY A 78 9.98 4.45 -18.45
N ARG A 79 8.96 4.58 -19.32
CA ARG A 79 7.82 3.64 -19.43
C ARG A 79 8.16 2.39 -20.25
N ARG A 80 9.26 1.72 -19.89
CA ARG A 80 9.73 0.49 -20.57
C ARG A 80 9.26 -0.75 -19.82
N SER A 81 8.94 -1.82 -20.54
CA SER A 81 8.43 -3.07 -19.97
C SER A 81 9.43 -3.80 -19.07
N ASN A 82 10.72 -3.49 -19.20
CA ASN A 82 11.82 -4.02 -18.40
C ASN A 82 12.19 -3.14 -17.20
N VAL A 83 11.39 -2.11 -16.89
CA VAL A 83 11.61 -1.22 -15.74
C VAL A 83 10.47 -1.41 -14.74
N CYS A 84 10.83 -1.78 -13.51
CA CYS A 84 9.90 -1.82 -12.39
C CYS A 84 9.82 -0.43 -11.74
N HIS A 85 8.69 0.26 -11.93
CA HIS A 85 8.39 1.49 -11.19
C HIS A 85 7.68 1.14 -9.89
N LEU A 86 8.33 1.47 -8.77
CA LEU A 86 7.83 1.22 -7.43
C LEU A 86 7.68 2.55 -6.70
N ILE A 87 6.46 2.81 -6.22
CA ILE A 87 6.14 4.01 -5.45
C ILE A 87 5.87 3.61 -4.02
N LEU A 88 6.75 4.06 -3.12
CA LEU A 88 6.53 4.01 -1.67
C LEU A 88 5.74 5.25 -1.26
N THR A 89 4.60 5.04 -0.64
CA THR A 89 3.69 6.13 -0.27
C THR A 89 3.13 5.96 1.14
N ARG A 90 2.63 7.07 1.68
CA ARG A 90 1.85 7.11 2.93
C ARG A 90 0.35 7.20 2.67
N GLU A 91 -0.08 7.23 1.41
CA GLU A 91 -1.50 7.24 1.06
C GLU A 91 -2.15 5.91 1.43
N LEU A 92 -3.28 5.96 2.13
CA LEU A 92 -4.13 4.79 2.29
C LEU A 92 -4.95 4.65 1.00
N PHE A 93 -4.91 3.47 0.39
CA PHE A 93 -5.65 3.20 -0.84
C PHE A 93 -6.28 1.82 -0.80
N GLY A 94 -7.28 1.63 -1.65
CA GLY A 94 -8.02 0.39 -1.71
C GLY A 94 -8.64 0.13 -3.07
N THR A 95 -9.28 -1.02 -3.19
CA THR A 95 -10.01 -1.44 -4.39
C THR A 95 -11.44 -1.78 -4.03
N TRP A 96 -12.39 -1.41 -4.88
CA TRP A 96 -13.76 -1.89 -4.77
C TRP A 96 -13.83 -3.38 -5.09
N ASP A 97 -14.38 -4.16 -4.16
CA ASP A 97 -14.66 -5.56 -4.34
C ASP A 97 -16.12 -5.72 -4.77
N ARG A 98 -16.33 -6.43 -5.89
CA ARG A 98 -17.65 -6.60 -6.51
C ARG A 98 -18.45 -7.73 -5.89
N ASP A 99 -17.79 -8.62 -5.14
CA ASP A 99 -18.42 -9.78 -4.53
C ASP A 99 -18.99 -9.41 -3.15
N ASP A 100 -18.25 -8.64 -2.35
CA ASP A 100 -18.70 -8.19 -1.02
C ASP A 100 -19.19 -6.73 -0.95
N LEU A 101 -19.19 -6.05 -2.10
CA LEU A 101 -19.75 -4.70 -2.30
C LEU A 101 -19.20 -3.68 -1.29
N ARG A 102 -17.89 -3.71 -1.07
CA ARG A 102 -17.19 -2.70 -0.27
C ARG A 102 -15.77 -2.46 -0.77
N TRP A 103 -15.20 -1.36 -0.32
CA TRP A 103 -13.80 -1.05 -0.51
C TRP A 103 -12.94 -1.84 0.46
N HIS A 104 -11.90 -2.47 -0.08
CA HIS A 104 -10.85 -3.12 0.70
C HIS A 104 -9.60 -2.26 0.66
N ALA A 105 -9.13 -1.85 1.83
CA ALA A 105 -7.80 -1.27 1.93
C ALA A 105 -6.75 -2.27 1.45
N ARG A 106 -5.68 -1.76 0.84
CA ARG A 106 -4.57 -2.58 0.32
C ARG A 106 -3.25 -1.98 0.82
N ALA A 107 -2.32 -2.85 1.20
CA ALA A 107 -0.95 -2.44 1.48
C ALA A 107 -0.11 -2.33 0.19
N VAL A 108 -0.47 -3.11 -0.83
CA VAL A 108 0.20 -3.13 -2.13
C VAL A 108 -0.83 -3.15 -3.26
N MET A 109 -0.55 -2.41 -4.34
CA MET A 109 -1.27 -2.47 -5.61
C MET A 109 -0.27 -2.82 -6.71
N LEU A 110 -0.34 -4.06 -7.22
CA LEU A 110 0.56 -4.61 -8.23
C LEU A 110 0.14 -4.14 -9.64
N GLY A 111 0.34 -2.84 -9.89
CA GLY A 111 0.09 -2.17 -11.17
C GLY A 111 1.36 -1.75 -11.90
N TYR A 112 1.20 -0.88 -12.89
CA TYR A 112 2.31 -0.17 -13.55
C TYR A 112 2.04 1.33 -13.46
N PRO A 113 2.61 2.06 -12.48
CA PRO A 113 3.56 1.60 -11.45
C PRO A 113 2.95 0.73 -10.35
N CYS A 114 3.79 0.00 -9.62
CA CYS A 114 3.40 -0.67 -8.38
C CYS A 114 3.36 0.35 -7.23
N LEU A 115 2.30 0.29 -6.41
CA LEU A 115 2.17 1.13 -5.21
C LEU A 115 2.35 0.28 -3.96
N VAL A 116 3.14 0.76 -3.01
CA VAL A 116 3.30 0.15 -1.68
C VAL A 116 3.04 1.23 -0.63
N SER A 117 2.07 1.00 0.26
CA SER A 117 1.65 1.94 1.28
C SER A 117 2.14 1.54 2.66
N ALA A 118 2.92 2.42 3.30
CA ALA A 118 3.29 2.27 4.70
C ALA A 118 2.08 2.40 5.65
N THR A 119 1.07 3.18 5.26
CA THR A 119 -0.20 3.29 5.99
C THR A 119 -1.06 2.05 5.77
N GLY A 120 -1.14 1.59 4.51
CA GLY A 120 -1.88 0.37 4.16
C GLY A 120 -1.32 -0.88 4.83
N LEU A 121 -0.02 -0.96 5.09
CA LEU A 121 0.59 -2.04 5.88
C LEU A 121 -0.05 -2.20 7.27
N VAL A 122 -0.34 -1.09 7.94
CA VAL A 122 -0.93 -1.07 9.29
C VAL A 122 -2.45 -1.27 9.25
N GLU A 123 -3.10 -0.62 8.28
CA GLU A 123 -4.57 -0.50 8.25
C GLU A 123 -5.28 -1.56 7.41
N ALA A 124 -4.62 -2.11 6.37
CA ALA A 124 -5.28 -3.00 5.41
C ALA A 124 -5.42 -4.45 5.89
N PRO A 125 -4.35 -5.12 6.39
CA PRO A 125 -4.50 -6.46 6.94
C PRO A 125 -5.29 -6.42 8.24
N ALA A 126 -6.26 -7.32 8.38
CA ALA A 126 -7.11 -7.40 9.54
C ALA A 126 -6.29 -7.77 10.80
N LYS A 127 -6.57 -7.11 11.92
CA LYS A 127 -6.02 -7.49 13.23
C LYS A 127 -6.62 -8.82 13.69
N PRO A 128 -6.02 -9.55 14.66
CA PRO A 128 -6.60 -10.78 15.19
C PRO A 128 -8.07 -10.60 15.60
N SER A 129 -8.92 -11.62 15.43
CA SER A 129 -10.35 -11.54 15.78
C SER A 129 -10.58 -11.15 17.25
N GLU A 130 -9.72 -11.63 18.15
CA GLU A 130 -9.74 -11.30 19.58
C GLU A 130 -9.65 -9.78 19.83
N TYR A 131 -8.85 -9.05 19.04
CA TYR A 131 -8.74 -7.60 19.16
C TYR A 131 -10.12 -6.93 19.02
N TYR A 132 -10.90 -7.35 18.01
CA TYR A 132 -12.24 -6.80 17.77
C TYR A 132 -13.23 -7.24 18.85
N GLN A 133 -13.16 -8.49 19.31
CA GLN A 133 -14.03 -9.00 20.38
C GLN A 133 -13.85 -8.20 21.68
N ARG A 134 -12.59 -7.99 22.09
CA ARG A 134 -12.26 -7.26 23.33
C ARG A 134 -12.56 -5.76 23.20
N ARG A 135 -12.28 -5.16 22.04
CA ARG A 135 -12.68 -3.77 21.76
C ARG A 135 -14.18 -3.57 21.86
N ASN A 136 -14.97 -4.49 21.30
CA ASN A 136 -16.44 -4.44 21.38
C ASN A 136 -16.96 -4.70 22.81
N ALA A 137 -16.20 -5.43 23.64
CA ALA A 137 -16.47 -5.60 25.06
C ALA A 137 -16.09 -4.36 25.92
N GLY A 138 -15.57 -3.29 25.31
CA GLY A 138 -15.27 -2.03 25.96
C GLY A 138 -13.83 -1.88 26.46
N VAL A 139 -12.93 -2.80 26.13
CA VAL A 139 -11.49 -2.63 26.42
C VAL A 139 -10.96 -1.48 25.57
N ASP A 140 -10.21 -0.56 26.19
CA ASP A 140 -9.66 0.58 25.49
C ASP A 140 -8.55 0.18 24.51
N VAL A 141 -8.39 1.00 23.47
CA VAL A 141 -7.46 0.71 22.38
C VAL A 141 -5.99 0.76 22.84
N ALA A 142 -5.66 1.55 23.86
CA ALA A 142 -4.28 1.65 24.33
C ALA A 142 -3.85 0.36 25.03
N SER A 143 -4.68 -0.17 25.94
CA SER A 143 -4.45 -1.47 26.58
C SER A 143 -4.40 -2.61 25.58
N LEU A 144 -5.27 -2.63 24.56
CA LEU A 144 -5.20 -3.66 23.51
C LEU A 144 -3.87 -3.62 22.74
N LYS A 145 -3.33 -2.43 22.46
CA LYS A 145 -2.04 -2.28 21.79
C LYS A 145 -0.87 -2.73 22.66
N GLU A 146 -0.91 -2.46 23.96
CA GLU A 146 0.10 -2.91 24.90
C GLU A 146 0.10 -4.43 25.05
N GLU A 147 -1.07 -5.04 25.25
CA GLU A 147 -1.20 -6.47 25.50
C GLU A 147 -0.99 -7.33 24.25
N MET A 148 -1.43 -6.85 23.08
CA MET A 148 -1.43 -7.61 21.83
C MET A 148 -0.41 -7.12 20.81
N GLY A 149 0.51 -6.22 21.19
CA GLY A 149 1.47 -5.58 20.30
C GLY A 149 2.27 -6.56 19.44
N GLU A 150 2.60 -7.74 19.95
CA GLU A 150 3.31 -8.77 19.18
C GLU A 150 2.48 -9.34 18.02
N HIS A 151 1.15 -9.30 18.09
CA HIS A 151 0.24 -9.95 17.14
C HIS A 151 -0.20 -9.06 15.96
N PHE A 152 0.14 -7.77 15.96
CA PHE A 152 -0.10 -6.88 14.84
C PHE A 152 0.90 -5.73 14.79
N ILE A 153 1.13 -5.20 13.59
CA ILE A 153 2.04 -4.05 13.40
C ILE A 153 1.25 -2.74 13.52
N ASP A 154 1.82 -1.78 14.25
CA ASP A 154 1.27 -0.43 14.39
C ASP A 154 2.27 0.64 13.93
N TYR A 155 1.84 1.90 13.87
CA TYR A 155 2.71 3.00 13.47
C TYR A 155 3.91 3.16 14.40
N GLY A 156 5.10 3.22 13.79
CA GLY A 156 6.37 3.40 14.52
C GLY A 156 7.01 2.10 14.96
N ASP A 157 6.38 0.95 14.69
CA ASP A 157 6.93 -0.37 14.92
C ASP A 157 8.12 -0.65 13.98
N GLU A 158 9.21 -1.19 14.53
CA GLU A 158 10.42 -1.50 13.77
C GLU A 158 10.19 -2.58 12.70
N ARG A 159 9.22 -3.48 12.92
CA ARG A 159 8.83 -4.56 12.01
C ARG A 159 8.26 -4.04 10.69
N MET A 160 7.79 -2.79 10.65
CA MET A 160 7.30 -2.16 9.42
C MET A 160 8.34 -2.19 8.30
N ILE A 161 9.62 -2.05 8.62
CA ILE A 161 10.70 -2.04 7.61
C ILE A 161 10.80 -3.41 6.92
N GLU A 162 10.76 -4.51 7.67
CA GLU A 162 10.81 -5.85 7.10
C GLU A 162 9.58 -6.16 6.24
N VAL A 163 8.40 -5.77 6.71
CA VAL A 163 7.19 -5.97 5.92
C VAL A 163 7.19 -5.13 4.63
N LEU A 164 7.68 -3.89 4.67
CA LEU A 164 7.85 -3.06 3.48
C LEU A 164 8.81 -3.67 2.46
N LYS A 165 9.93 -4.27 2.90
CA LYS A 165 10.84 -5.02 2.01
C LYS A 165 10.11 -6.16 1.31
N GLY A 166 9.22 -6.86 2.02
CA GLY A 166 8.34 -7.89 1.47
C GLY A 166 7.44 -7.40 0.36
N TYR A 167 6.68 -6.33 0.61
CA TYR A 167 5.82 -5.73 -0.41
C TYR A 167 6.62 -5.19 -1.61
N CYS A 168 7.82 -4.67 -1.38
CA CYS A 168 8.73 -4.31 -2.46
C CYS A 168 9.16 -5.52 -3.28
N ALA A 169 9.48 -6.65 -2.63
CA ALA A 169 9.78 -7.90 -3.32
C ALA A 169 8.58 -8.37 -4.16
N GLN A 170 7.36 -8.30 -3.63
CA GLN A 170 6.13 -8.60 -4.39
C GLN A 170 6.01 -7.76 -5.66
N ALA A 171 6.24 -6.44 -5.57
CA ALA A 171 6.25 -5.56 -6.73
C ALA A 171 7.31 -5.96 -7.77
N VAL A 172 8.53 -6.27 -7.33
CA VAL A 172 9.61 -6.71 -8.22
C VAL A 172 9.25 -8.04 -8.89
N PHE A 173 8.84 -9.05 -8.13
CA PHE A 173 8.47 -10.35 -8.67
C PHE A 173 7.29 -10.26 -9.65
N TYR A 174 6.28 -9.47 -9.32
CA TYR A 174 5.17 -9.23 -10.23
C TYR A 174 5.64 -8.56 -11.52
N SER A 175 6.54 -7.58 -11.42
CA SER A 175 7.07 -6.88 -12.61
C SER A 175 7.71 -7.84 -13.62
N MET A 176 8.34 -8.90 -13.10
CA MET A 176 9.11 -9.89 -13.85
C MET A 176 8.27 -11.06 -14.33
N THR A 177 7.37 -11.58 -13.48
CA THR A 177 6.68 -12.85 -13.71
C THR A 177 5.20 -12.67 -14.07
N ARG A 178 4.63 -11.49 -13.80
CA ARG A 178 3.19 -11.21 -13.87
C ARG A 178 2.33 -12.08 -12.95
N GLN A 179 2.94 -12.79 -12.02
CA GLN A 179 2.26 -13.54 -10.96
C GLN A 179 2.17 -12.64 -9.73
N ALA A 180 0.95 -12.39 -9.24
CA ALA A 180 0.70 -11.41 -8.19
C ALA A 180 1.25 -11.85 -6.83
N PHE A 181 0.85 -13.04 -6.38
CA PHE A 181 1.17 -13.52 -5.03
C PHE A 181 1.50 -15.02 -5.03
N CYS A 182 2.13 -15.46 -3.95
CA CYS A 182 2.36 -16.86 -3.62
C CYS A 182 1.24 -17.37 -2.70
N ASP A 183 0.91 -18.65 -2.80
CA ASP A 183 -0.06 -19.31 -1.91
C ASP A 183 0.60 -19.97 -0.68
N ASP A 184 1.93 -19.91 -0.59
CA ASP A 184 2.72 -20.49 0.51
C ASP A 184 2.79 -19.48 1.65
N PRO A 185 2.18 -19.76 2.83
CA PRO A 185 2.15 -18.82 3.94
C PRO A 185 3.53 -18.46 4.51
N GLY A 186 4.55 -19.32 4.32
CA GLY A 186 5.92 -19.06 4.76
C GLY A 186 6.72 -18.19 3.81
N CYS A 187 6.19 -17.87 2.62
CA CYS A 187 6.90 -17.09 1.61
C CYS A 187 6.61 -15.59 1.77
N ARG A 188 7.62 -14.72 1.66
CA ARG A 188 7.43 -13.25 1.68
C ARG A 188 6.55 -12.72 0.54
N LEU A 189 6.26 -13.54 -0.46
CA LEU A 189 5.33 -13.21 -1.55
C LEU A 189 3.88 -13.61 -1.26
N PHE A 190 3.57 -14.11 -0.07
CA PHE A 190 2.22 -14.51 0.35
C PHE A 190 1.26 -13.31 0.39
N ASN A 191 0.02 -13.54 -0.05
CA ASN A 191 -1.05 -12.55 0.05
C ASN A 191 -1.73 -12.60 1.43
N ALA A 192 -1.03 -12.14 2.46
CA ALA A 192 -1.58 -12.09 3.81
C ALA A 192 -2.76 -11.12 3.90
N HIS A 193 -3.89 -11.60 4.43
CA HIS A 193 -5.06 -10.78 4.71
C HIS A 193 -5.17 -10.42 6.19
N TRP A 194 -4.52 -11.18 7.07
CA TRP A 194 -4.44 -10.93 8.50
C TRP A 194 -3.04 -10.50 8.92
N GLN A 195 -2.95 -9.66 9.95
CA GLN A 195 -1.69 -9.19 10.54
C GLN A 195 -0.81 -10.37 11.01
N VAL A 196 -1.41 -11.41 11.60
CA VAL A 196 -0.67 -12.60 12.05
C VAL A 196 -0.05 -13.38 10.88
N GLU A 197 -0.77 -13.49 9.76
CA GLU A 197 -0.24 -14.11 8.53
C GLU A 197 0.86 -13.26 7.92
N LEU A 198 0.70 -11.93 7.95
CA LEU A 198 1.68 -10.99 7.43
C LEU A 198 2.98 -11.07 8.22
N ILE A 199 2.90 -11.04 9.55
CA ILE A 199 4.06 -11.17 10.44
C ILE A 199 4.74 -12.53 10.23
N TYR A 200 3.96 -13.62 10.12
CA TYR A 200 4.50 -14.94 9.84
C TYR A 200 5.23 -14.97 8.49
N ALA A 201 4.60 -14.54 7.40
CA ALA A 201 5.19 -14.57 6.06
C ALA A 201 6.43 -13.67 5.92
N GLN A 202 6.49 -12.56 6.66
CA GLN A 202 7.53 -11.53 6.50
C GLN A 202 8.70 -11.65 7.47
N ILE A 203 8.48 -12.24 8.65
CA ILE A 203 9.42 -12.19 9.77
C ILE A 203 9.56 -13.57 10.44
N GLY A 204 8.44 -14.21 10.78
CA GLY A 204 8.42 -15.44 11.60
C GLY A 204 8.57 -16.75 10.82
N GLY A 205 8.54 -16.69 9.49
CA GLY A 205 8.52 -17.85 8.61
C GLY A 205 9.86 -18.59 8.58
N PRO A 206 9.85 -19.88 8.19
CA PRO A 206 11.06 -20.72 8.15
C PRO A 206 12.05 -20.34 7.04
N TYR A 207 11.65 -19.50 6.08
CA TYR A 207 12.46 -19.06 4.95
C TYR A 207 11.97 -17.70 4.43
N GLU A 208 12.80 -16.98 3.68
CA GLU A 208 12.39 -15.71 3.04
C GLU A 208 11.51 -15.94 1.80
N PHE A 209 11.86 -16.95 0.99
CA PHE A 209 11.16 -17.29 -0.24
C PHE A 209 11.01 -18.80 -0.31
N CYS A 210 9.84 -19.28 -0.74
CA CYS A 210 9.64 -20.70 -0.96
C CYS A 210 10.56 -21.22 -2.07
N GLU A 211 10.74 -22.53 -2.14
CA GLU A 211 11.67 -23.17 -3.08
C GLU A 211 11.47 -22.69 -4.53
N LYS A 212 10.21 -22.55 -4.97
CA LYS A 212 9.86 -22.03 -6.31
C LYS A 212 10.47 -20.64 -6.54
N HIS A 213 10.30 -19.72 -5.61
CA HIS A 213 10.74 -18.33 -5.75
C HIS A 213 12.26 -18.18 -5.53
N THR A 214 12.86 -18.99 -4.66
CA THR A 214 14.31 -19.07 -4.51
C THR A 214 14.98 -19.49 -5.82
N ARG A 215 14.48 -20.55 -6.48
CA ARG A 215 14.97 -20.97 -7.80
C ARG A 215 14.82 -19.89 -8.87
N MET A 216 13.78 -19.05 -8.79
CA MET A 216 13.62 -17.90 -9.70
C MET A 216 14.71 -16.87 -9.47
N ILE A 217 15.00 -16.52 -8.21
CA ILE A 217 16.07 -15.57 -7.85
C ILE A 217 17.43 -16.09 -8.32
N GLU A 218 17.73 -17.37 -8.12
CA GLU A 218 19.00 -17.97 -8.54
C GLU A 218 19.21 -17.91 -10.05
N LYS A 219 18.17 -18.21 -10.84
CA LYS A 219 18.23 -18.10 -12.30
C LYS A 219 18.52 -16.67 -12.77
N LEU A 220 17.99 -15.68 -12.06
CA LEU A 220 18.23 -14.28 -12.39
C LEU A 220 19.67 -13.87 -12.09
N LYS A 221 20.23 -14.32 -10.96
CA LYS A 221 21.64 -14.08 -10.60
C LYS A 221 22.62 -14.77 -11.55
N ALA A 222 22.26 -15.93 -12.09
CA ALA A 222 23.10 -16.68 -13.03
C ALA A 222 23.07 -16.12 -14.47
N GLY A 223 22.08 -15.28 -14.80
CA GLY A 223 21.91 -14.65 -16.11
C GLY A 223 22.45 -13.22 -16.21
N THR A 224 23.08 -12.72 -15.14
CA THR A 224 23.82 -11.44 -15.06
C THR A 224 25.30 -11.68 -14.98
#